data_AF-A0A8S3R5F9-F1
#
_entry.id   AF-A0A8S3R5F9-F1
#
_cell.length_a   1.000
_cell.length_b   1.000
_cell.length_c   1.000
_cell.angle_alpha   90.00
_cell.angle_beta   90.00
_cell.angle_gamma   90.00
#
_symmetry.space_group_name_H-M   'P 1'
#
loop_
_entity.id
_entity.type
_entity.pdbx_description
1 polymer ?
#
loop_
_entity_poly.entity_id
_entity_poly.type
_entity_poly.pdbx_seq_one_letter_code
_entity_poly.pdbx_strand_id
1 'polypeptide(L)'
;METVNMYHLRDDGVALIVYKSRCHYDNTMHVNKFDHYLSYISNLVMYTQKYQCGTCDRHFKHLRNMKRHQLTQMYRADRLPLQKADFIPTPKPSSINWKNTASASKIDYTHGSSSSISRPCWCPCKNQIPPSSPGRSDTNPISISVCSNVEGFTERRFFADPDGQSLVQHMVDYMSEISNKAYELTRQKFADPFHQLDADIQNPYRALLEDDDEDEYKLDAFLDDTELLEEIENQKTQLSEIRHEFNQDTLGQNINHARTGTKIHGQTQQQLRLFGQ
;
A
#
# COMPACT_ATOMS: atom_id res chain seq x y z
N MET A 1 -13.77 -1.00 1.26
CA MET A 1 -12.36 -1.31 1.57
C MET A 1 -12.33 -2.00 2.92
N GLU A 2 -11.50 -3.02 3.06
CA GLU A 2 -11.43 -3.84 4.28
C GLU A 2 -10.04 -3.74 4.91
N THR A 3 -9.98 -3.71 6.23
CA THR A 3 -8.72 -3.78 6.96
C THR A 3 -8.27 -5.22 7.03
N VAL A 4 -7.13 -5.57 6.43
CA VAL A 4 -6.56 -6.92 6.54
C VAL A 4 -5.50 -6.99 7.62
N ASN A 5 -5.63 -7.93 8.54
CA ASN A 5 -4.65 -8.22 9.59
C ASN A 5 -4.23 -9.69 9.48
N MET A 6 -2.92 -9.93 9.41
CA MET A 6 -2.35 -11.25 9.25
C MET A 6 -1.64 -11.71 10.52
N TYR A 7 -1.97 -12.91 10.96
CA TYR A 7 -1.40 -13.57 12.14
C TYR A 7 -0.65 -14.83 11.74
N HIS A 8 0.29 -15.25 12.57
CA HIS A 8 0.93 -16.55 12.48
C HIS A 8 0.79 -17.23 13.84
N LEU A 9 0.13 -18.39 13.88
CA LEU A 9 -0.07 -19.16 15.10
C LEU A 9 1.09 -20.15 15.26
N ARG A 10 1.74 -20.07 16.42
CA ARG A 10 2.81 -20.99 16.81
C ARG A 10 2.24 -22.24 17.51
N ASP A 11 3.06 -23.27 17.62
CA ASP A 11 2.70 -24.54 18.27
C ASP A 11 2.34 -24.40 19.76
N ASP A 12 2.81 -23.33 20.42
CA ASP A 12 2.49 -22.99 21.80
C ASP A 12 1.12 -22.29 21.98
N GLY A 13 0.36 -22.12 20.88
CA GLY A 13 -0.94 -21.45 20.86
C GLY A 13 -0.86 -19.92 20.92
N VAL A 14 0.33 -19.34 20.78
CA VAL A 14 0.54 -17.89 20.73
C VAL A 14 0.38 -17.38 19.30
N ALA A 15 -0.45 -16.36 19.11
CA ALA A 15 -0.59 -15.69 17.81
C ALA A 15 0.35 -14.48 17.71
N LEU A 16 1.24 -14.54 16.72
CA LEU A 16 2.11 -13.44 16.31
C LEU A 16 1.43 -12.58 15.24
N ILE A 17 1.60 -11.26 15.33
CA ILE A 17 1.12 -10.34 14.29
C ILE A 17 2.22 -10.20 13.24
N VAL A 18 1.97 -10.74 12.04
CA VAL A 18 2.90 -10.65 10.90
C VAL A 18 2.69 -9.35 10.15
N TYR A 19 1.42 -9.00 9.90
CA TYR A 19 1.05 -7.79 9.18
C TYR A 19 -0.18 -7.15 9.79
N LYS A 20 -0.18 -5.82 9.84
CA LYS A 20 -1.30 -5.02 10.30
C LYS A 20 -1.52 -3.88 9.32
N SER A 21 -2.69 -3.83 8.72
CA SER A 21 -3.04 -2.71 7.85
C SER A 21 -3.05 -1.40 8.66
N ARG A 22 -2.57 -0.33 8.02
CA ARG A 22 -2.45 1.01 8.62
C ARG A 22 -3.79 1.73 8.69
N CYS A 23 -4.74 1.35 7.84
CA CYS A 23 -6.04 2.00 7.73
C CYS A 23 -7.10 1.22 8.52
N HIS A 24 -7.93 1.95 9.26
CA HIS A 24 -9.06 1.40 9.99
C HIS A 24 -10.34 1.55 9.15
N TYR A 25 -10.89 0.43 8.73
CA TYR A 25 -12.21 0.31 8.11
C TYR A 25 -13.12 -0.47 9.05
N ASP A 26 -14.44 -0.26 8.91
CA ASP A 26 -15.44 -0.92 9.76
C ASP A 26 -15.39 -2.45 9.60
N ASN A 27 -15.09 -2.93 8.39
CA ASN A 27 -14.87 -4.35 8.15
C ASN A 27 -13.38 -4.71 8.29
N THR A 28 -13.06 -5.62 9.21
CA THR A 28 -11.70 -6.09 9.43
C THR A 28 -11.63 -7.59 9.16
N MET A 29 -10.82 -7.98 8.17
CA MET A 29 -10.52 -9.37 7.86
C MET A 29 -9.29 -9.83 8.65
N HIS A 30 -9.45 -10.91 9.41
CA HIS A 30 -8.36 -11.56 10.12
C HIS A 30 -7.95 -12.83 9.38
N VAL A 31 -6.67 -12.97 9.08
CA VAL A 31 -6.14 -14.09 8.30
C VAL A 31 -4.98 -14.72 9.04
N ASN A 32 -4.90 -16.05 9.04
CA ASN A 32 -3.75 -16.80 9.51
C ASN A 32 -2.85 -17.15 8.33
N LYS A 33 -1.55 -16.90 8.48
CA LYS A 33 -0.50 -17.38 7.59
C LYS A 33 0.03 -18.71 8.11
N PHE A 34 -0.28 -19.77 7.37
CA PHE A 34 0.26 -21.10 7.60
C PHE A 34 1.10 -21.50 6.40
N ASP A 35 2.42 -21.43 6.55
CA ASP A 35 3.36 -21.70 5.47
C ASP A 35 3.09 -20.85 4.21
N HIS A 36 2.73 -21.48 3.08
CA HIS A 36 2.36 -20.82 1.82
C HIS A 36 0.86 -20.55 1.66
N TYR A 37 0.04 -20.85 2.68
CA TYR A 37 -1.41 -20.68 2.63
C TYR A 37 -1.91 -19.61 3.60
N LEU A 38 -3.06 -19.03 3.23
CA LEU A 38 -3.80 -18.07 4.03
C LEU A 38 -5.16 -18.66 4.39
N SER A 39 -5.47 -18.76 5.69
CA SER A 39 -6.78 -19.21 6.16
C SER A 39 -7.50 -18.09 6.91
N TYR A 40 -8.81 -17.97 6.69
CA TYR A 40 -9.62 -16.94 7.34
C TYR A 40 -9.86 -17.28 8.82
N ILE A 41 -9.71 -16.29 9.69
CA ILE A 41 -9.97 -16.41 11.13
C ILE A 41 -11.35 -15.79 11.42
N SER A 42 -12.36 -16.63 11.60
CA SER A 42 -13.73 -16.19 11.90
C SER A 42 -13.88 -15.57 13.29
N ASN A 43 -13.16 -16.10 14.28
CA ASN A 43 -13.18 -15.61 15.65
C ASN A 43 -11.77 -15.55 16.23
N LEU A 44 -11.19 -14.35 16.27
CA LEU A 44 -9.84 -14.14 16.76
C LEU A 44 -9.67 -14.48 18.25
N VAL A 45 -10.73 -14.39 19.05
CA VAL A 45 -10.68 -14.70 20.49
C VAL A 45 -10.56 -16.21 20.73
N MET A 46 -11.24 -17.02 19.92
CA MET A 46 -11.15 -18.49 19.99
C MET A 46 -9.88 -19.01 19.34
N TYR A 47 -9.38 -18.29 18.33
CA TYR A 47 -8.23 -18.69 17.54
C TYR A 47 -6.92 -18.74 18.34
N THR A 48 -6.76 -17.89 19.35
CA THR A 48 -5.52 -17.80 20.11
C THR A 48 -5.77 -17.64 21.60
N GLN A 49 -4.98 -18.36 22.40
CA GLN A 49 -5.07 -18.29 23.86
C GLN A 49 -4.31 -17.09 24.42
N LYS A 50 -3.25 -16.63 23.73
CA LYS A 50 -2.33 -15.59 24.19
C LYS A 50 -1.78 -14.79 23.01
N TYR A 51 -1.58 -13.50 23.22
CA TYR A 51 -1.08 -12.57 22.21
C TYR A 51 0.35 -12.15 22.56
N GLN A 52 1.26 -12.13 21.60
CA GLN A 52 2.64 -11.65 21.79
C GLN A 52 2.90 -10.39 20.99
N CYS A 53 3.58 -9.42 21.61
CA CYS A 53 4.02 -8.19 20.94
C CYS A 53 5.28 -8.47 20.11
N GLY A 54 5.23 -8.24 18.79
CA GLY A 54 6.37 -8.48 17.89
C GLY A 54 7.58 -7.56 18.10
N THR A 55 7.50 -6.53 18.95
CA THR A 55 8.60 -5.59 19.20
C THR A 55 9.35 -5.86 20.51
N CYS A 56 8.73 -6.51 21.50
CA CYS A 56 9.34 -6.66 22.83
C CYS A 56 9.02 -7.99 23.53
N ASP A 57 8.45 -8.95 22.79
CA ASP A 57 8.16 -10.32 23.23
C ASP A 57 7.31 -10.49 24.49
N ARG A 58 6.64 -9.41 24.93
CA ARG A 58 5.70 -9.48 26.04
C ARG A 58 4.43 -10.20 25.60
N HIS A 59 3.93 -11.05 26.49
CA HIS A 59 2.73 -11.84 26.31
C HIS A 59 1.53 -11.20 27.02
N PHE A 60 0.35 -11.32 26.42
CA PHE A 60 -0.88 -10.72 26.91
C PHE A 60 -2.03 -11.73 26.82
N LYS A 61 -2.85 -11.79 27.87
CA LYS A 61 -4.06 -12.63 27.91
C LYS A 61 -5.18 -12.11 27.00
N HIS A 62 -5.21 -10.80 26.73
CA HIS A 62 -6.28 -10.17 25.96
C HIS A 62 -5.71 -9.25 24.87
N LEU A 63 -6.32 -9.28 23.69
CA LEU A 63 -5.95 -8.44 22.55
C LEU A 63 -5.95 -6.94 22.89
N ARG A 64 -6.94 -6.46 23.65
CA ARG A 64 -7.03 -5.06 24.06
C ARG A 64 -5.81 -4.58 24.86
N ASN A 65 -5.23 -5.46 25.67
CA ASN A 65 -4.06 -5.15 26.50
C ASN A 65 -2.80 -5.06 25.63
N MET A 66 -2.66 -6.01 24.69
CA MET A 66 -1.59 -5.97 23.71
C MET A 66 -1.69 -4.73 22.81
N LYS A 67 -2.89 -4.35 22.34
CA LYS A 67 -3.11 -3.11 21.57
C LYS A 67 -2.71 -1.87 22.35
N ARG A 68 -3.15 -1.74 23.61
CA ARG A 68 -2.76 -0.62 24.48
C ARG A 68 -1.24 -0.58 24.68
N HIS A 69 -0.62 -1.75 24.87
CA HIS A 69 0.82 -1.86 24.99
C HIS A 69 1.56 -1.41 23.72
N GLN A 70 1.11 -1.83 22.53
CA GLN A 70 1.69 -1.38 21.25
C GLN A 70 1.63 0.14 21.11
N LEU A 71 0.49 0.76 21.44
CA LEU A 71 0.36 2.21 21.44
C LEU A 71 1.40 2.85 22.37
N THR A 72 1.60 2.33 23.59
CA THR A 72 2.62 2.85 24.50
C THR A 72 4.06 2.62 24.06
N GLN A 73 4.33 1.55 23.30
CA GLN A 73 5.66 1.26 22.76
C GLN A 73 6.02 2.21 21.60
N MET A 74 5.06 2.57 20.75
CA MET A 74 5.29 3.54 19.68
C MET A 74 5.74 4.90 20.24
N TYR A 75 5.18 5.35 21.37
CA TYR A 75 5.64 6.57 22.05
C TYR A 75 6.99 6.44 22.79
N ARG A 76 7.57 5.24 22.87
CA ARG A 76 8.88 4.99 23.50
C ARG A 76 10.01 4.82 22.50
N ALA A 77 9.74 4.34 21.29
CA ALA A 77 10.76 4.21 20.25
C ALA A 77 11.35 5.58 19.84
N ASP A 78 10.58 6.67 19.96
CA ASP A 78 11.05 8.05 19.71
C ASP A 78 11.79 8.68 20.89
N ARG A 79 11.96 7.97 22.02
CA ARG A 79 12.87 8.40 23.09
C ARG A 79 14.23 7.72 22.90
N LEU A 80 15.07 8.32 22.06
CA LEU A 80 16.49 8.35 22.37
C LEU A 80 16.65 8.84 23.82
N PRO A 81 17.61 8.31 24.60
CA PRO A 81 17.80 8.72 25.98
C PRO A 81 18.27 10.17 26.01
N LEU A 82 17.33 11.11 26.08
CA LEU A 82 17.61 12.43 26.62
C LEU A 82 18.07 12.19 28.06
N GLN A 83 19.36 12.38 28.31
CA GLN A 83 19.87 12.59 29.66
C GLN A 83 18.96 13.64 30.31
N LYS A 84 18.55 13.36 31.56
CA LYS A 84 17.68 14.24 32.34
C LYS A 84 18.24 15.66 32.36
N ALA A 85 17.74 16.51 31.47
CA ALA A 85 17.84 17.94 31.61
C ALA A 85 16.71 18.35 32.55
N ASP A 86 17.08 19.03 33.64
CA ASP A 86 16.16 19.52 34.64
C ASP A 86 15.03 20.32 33.99
N PHE A 87 13.80 19.96 34.36
CA PHE A 87 12.60 20.66 33.92
C PHE A 87 12.62 22.08 34.51
N ILE A 88 13.06 23.06 33.72
CA ILE A 88 12.85 24.48 34.03
C ILE A 88 11.46 24.83 33.47
N PRO A 89 10.44 25.11 34.30
CA PRO A 89 9.14 25.54 33.81
C PRO A 89 9.28 26.89 33.11
N THR A 90 8.96 26.94 31.82
CA THR A 90 8.96 28.20 31.05
C THR A 90 7.85 29.13 31.54
N PRO A 91 8.15 30.41 31.83
CA PRO A 91 7.11 31.41 32.11
C PRO A 91 6.27 31.70 30.85
N LYS A 92 5.00 32.04 31.08
CA LYS A 92 4.02 32.35 30.02
C LYS A 92 4.47 33.56 29.17
N PRO A 93 4.12 33.60 27.88
CA PRO A 93 4.67 34.57 26.95
C PRO A 93 4.01 35.94 27.15
N SER A 94 4.76 36.89 27.70
CA SER A 94 4.56 38.30 27.45
C SER A 94 5.85 38.87 26.88
N SER A 95 5.78 39.35 25.63
CA SER A 95 6.69 40.29 24.96
C SER A 95 8.20 39.95 24.97
N ILE A 96 8.79 39.65 23.81
CA ILE A 96 10.18 39.97 23.36
C ILE A 96 10.32 39.34 21.96
N ASN A 97 10.21 40.13 20.89
CA ASN A 97 11.24 40.86 20.14
C ASN A 97 12.29 39.97 19.45
N TRP A 98 12.17 39.93 18.12
CA TRP A 98 13.06 39.25 17.19
C TRP A 98 14.39 40.01 17.11
N LYS A 99 15.51 39.40 17.50
CA LYS A 99 16.84 39.71 16.94
C LYS A 99 17.74 38.47 17.05
N ASN A 100 18.17 38.03 15.87
CA ASN A 100 19.45 37.40 15.54
C ASN A 100 20.04 36.36 16.51
N THR A 101 20.17 35.13 16.01
CA THR A 101 21.50 34.50 15.86
C THR A 101 21.43 33.42 14.79
N ALA A 102 22.37 33.52 13.86
CA ALA A 102 22.60 32.58 12.78
C ALA A 102 23.42 31.38 13.26
N SER A 103 23.22 30.27 12.55
CA SER A 103 24.21 29.22 12.26
C SER A 103 24.54 28.21 13.37
N ALA A 104 23.97 27.02 13.24
CA ALA A 104 24.73 25.78 13.36
C ALA A 104 24.07 24.70 12.49
N SER A 105 24.80 24.31 11.46
CA SER A 105 24.49 23.24 10.51
C SER A 105 24.25 21.91 11.20
N LYS A 106 23.13 21.26 10.87
CA LYS A 106 22.96 19.82 11.07
C LYS A 106 22.46 19.23 9.76
N ILE A 107 23.23 18.28 9.25
CA ILE A 107 22.94 17.53 8.03
C ILE A 107 21.79 16.59 8.37
N ASP A 108 20.58 16.91 7.89
CA ASP A 108 19.39 16.06 8.01
C ASP A 108 19.33 15.08 6.84
N TYR A 109 19.59 13.81 7.14
CA TYR A 109 19.26 12.68 6.27
C TYR A 109 17.76 12.33 6.38
N THR A 110 16.87 13.31 6.16
CA THR A 110 15.42 13.08 6.04
C THR A 110 14.80 14.13 5.12
N HIS A 111 14.85 13.91 3.81
CA HIS A 111 14.03 14.69 2.87
C HIS A 111 13.21 13.75 1.98
N GLY A 112 12.17 13.16 2.59
CA GLY A 112 10.93 12.96 1.85
C GLY A 112 10.19 14.29 1.88
N SER A 113 9.94 14.88 0.71
CA SER A 113 9.12 16.11 0.60
C SER A 113 7.82 15.89 1.35
N SER A 114 7.53 16.74 2.34
CA SER A 114 6.34 16.61 3.18
C SER A 114 5.55 17.90 3.13
N SER A 115 4.26 17.78 2.82
CA SER A 115 3.30 18.88 2.86
C SER A 115 2.35 18.66 4.03
N SER A 116 2.12 19.69 4.84
CA SER A 116 1.11 19.68 5.90
C SER A 116 -0.11 20.50 5.48
N ILE A 117 -1.31 20.00 5.78
CA ILE A 117 -2.58 20.64 5.46
C ILE A 117 -3.36 20.83 6.75
N SER A 118 -3.81 22.06 7.01
CA SER A 118 -4.75 22.37 8.09
C SER A 118 -6.14 22.68 7.51
N ARG A 119 -7.17 22.07 8.08
CA ARG A 119 -8.58 22.26 7.71
C ARG A 119 -9.38 22.74 8.92
N PRO A 120 -9.56 24.04 9.13
CA PRO A 120 -10.54 24.51 10.09
C PRO A 120 -11.94 24.30 9.51
N CYS A 121 -12.73 23.40 10.11
CA CYS A 121 -14.16 23.31 9.82
C CYS A 121 -14.94 24.24 10.76
N TRP A 122 -15.90 24.98 10.21
CA TRP A 122 -16.81 25.79 11.01
C TRP A 122 -17.92 24.90 11.54
N CYS A 123 -17.96 24.67 12.86
CA CYS A 123 -19.10 24.03 13.53
C CYS A 123 -19.98 25.14 14.12
N PRO A 124 -21.23 25.32 13.67
CA PRO A 124 -22.17 26.19 14.36
C PRO A 124 -22.34 25.72 15.82
N CYS A 125 -22.41 26.68 16.73
CA CYS A 125 -22.46 26.49 18.17
C CYS A 125 -23.48 25.41 18.61
N LYS A 126 -23.11 24.63 19.63
CA LYS A 126 -23.78 23.44 20.20
C LYS A 126 -25.26 23.59 20.60
N ASN A 127 -25.89 24.74 20.45
CA ASN A 127 -27.23 25.03 20.95
C ASN A 127 -28.36 24.93 19.91
N GLN A 128 -28.07 24.47 18.68
CA GLN A 128 -29.09 24.28 17.62
C GLN A 128 -28.96 22.94 16.88
N ILE A 129 -28.43 21.90 17.51
CA ILE A 129 -28.40 20.56 16.89
C ILE A 129 -29.69 19.83 17.30
N PRO A 130 -30.66 19.60 16.39
CA PRO A 130 -31.81 18.77 16.70
C PRO A 130 -31.33 17.35 17.05
N PRO A 131 -31.85 16.73 18.12
CA PRO A 131 -31.49 15.36 18.43
C PRO A 131 -32.09 14.46 17.33
N SER A 132 -31.31 13.49 16.86
CA SER A 132 -31.70 12.43 15.92
C SER A 132 -31.91 12.83 14.45
N SER A 133 -30.79 12.89 13.71
CA SER A 133 -30.72 12.45 12.31
C SER A 133 -29.27 11.99 12.06
N PRO A 134 -29.01 10.81 11.45
CA PRO A 134 -27.69 10.48 10.93
C PRO A 134 -27.46 11.24 9.62
N GLY A 135 -27.59 12.57 9.67
CA GLY A 135 -27.26 13.46 8.57
C GLY A 135 -25.78 13.70 8.64
N ARG A 136 -25.04 13.28 7.61
CA ARG A 136 -23.67 13.78 7.38
C ARG A 136 -23.79 15.31 7.39
N SER A 137 -23.20 15.97 8.37
CA SER A 137 -23.05 17.41 8.32
C SER A 137 -22.13 17.70 7.14
N ASP A 138 -22.69 18.19 6.04
CA ASP A 138 -21.93 18.63 4.88
C ASP A 138 -21.03 19.78 5.33
N THR A 139 -19.78 19.43 5.66
CA THR A 139 -18.78 20.39 6.12
C THR A 139 -18.11 20.97 4.89
N ASN A 140 -18.56 22.16 4.49
CA ASN A 140 -17.92 22.88 3.41
C ASN A 140 -16.66 23.58 3.94
N PRO A 141 -15.46 23.29 3.42
CA PRO A 141 -14.25 23.99 3.83
C PRO A 141 -14.34 25.46 3.40
N ILE A 142 -13.91 26.38 4.28
CA ILE A 142 -13.94 27.84 4.02
C ILE A 142 -12.54 28.37 3.68
N SER A 143 -11.51 27.73 4.21
CA SER A 143 -10.13 28.08 3.91
C SER A 143 -9.19 26.89 4.04
N ILE A 144 -8.08 26.96 3.30
CA ILE A 144 -7.03 25.94 3.27
C ILE A 144 -5.68 26.66 3.29
N SER A 145 -4.77 26.20 4.15
CA SER A 145 -3.38 26.65 4.16
C SER A 145 -2.47 25.49 3.78
N VAL A 146 -1.52 25.75 2.89
CA VAL A 146 -0.53 24.77 2.40
C VAL A 146 0.87 25.31 2.62
N CYS A 147 1.74 24.49 3.19
CA CYS A 147 3.17 24.75 3.33
C CYS A 147 3.95 23.55 2.75
N SER A 148 5.01 23.82 1.99
CA SER A 148 5.88 22.82 1.39
C SER A 148 7.34 23.14 1.67
N ASN A 149 8.19 22.12 1.63
CA ASN A 149 9.64 22.25 1.66
C ASN A 149 10.29 22.09 0.27
N VAL A 150 9.47 22.00 -0.79
CA VAL A 150 9.93 21.93 -2.18
C VAL A 150 10.45 23.30 -2.60
N GLU A 151 11.60 23.32 -3.27
CA GLU A 151 12.21 24.55 -3.76
C GLU A 151 11.25 25.32 -4.70
N GLY A 152 11.12 26.62 -4.48
CA GLY A 152 10.12 27.47 -5.16
C GLY A 152 8.73 27.49 -4.51
N PHE A 153 8.46 26.61 -3.54
CA PHE A 153 7.17 26.50 -2.82
C PHE A 153 7.33 26.59 -1.30
N THR A 154 8.41 27.22 -0.82
CA THR A 154 8.73 27.35 0.61
C THR A 154 7.85 28.36 1.34
N GLU A 155 7.23 29.29 0.61
CA GLU A 155 6.30 30.25 1.18
C GLU A 155 4.94 29.63 1.45
N ARG A 156 4.38 29.94 2.64
CA ARG A 156 3.03 29.54 3.02
C ARG A 156 2.01 30.15 2.05
N ARG A 157 1.13 29.31 1.49
CA ARG A 157 -0.02 29.76 0.69
C ARG A 157 -1.30 29.53 1.45
N PHE A 158 -2.21 30.49 1.34
CA PHE A 158 -3.52 30.47 1.98
C PHE A 158 -4.58 30.75 0.92
N PHE A 159 -5.57 29.88 0.84
CA PHE A 159 -6.73 30.01 -0.03
C PHE A 159 -7.97 30.16 0.86
N ALA A 160 -8.83 31.12 0.53
CA ALA A 160 -10.14 31.27 1.14
C ALA A 160 -11.12 31.57 0.02
N ASP A 161 -12.18 30.76 -0.04
CA ASP A 161 -13.22 30.86 -1.07
C ASP A 161 -14.56 30.50 -0.40
N PRO A 162 -15.62 31.29 -0.61
CA PRO A 162 -16.96 30.94 -0.14
C PRO A 162 -17.51 29.66 -0.78
N ASP A 163 -17.09 29.31 -2.00
CA ASP A 163 -17.43 28.04 -2.62
C ASP A 163 -16.40 26.96 -2.29
N GLY A 164 -16.81 25.95 -1.54
CA GLY A 164 -15.94 24.86 -1.14
C GLY A 164 -15.48 23.97 -2.30
N GLN A 165 -16.20 23.91 -3.43
CA GLN A 165 -15.73 23.17 -4.60
C GLN A 165 -14.57 23.89 -5.29
N SER A 166 -14.73 25.19 -5.58
CA SER A 166 -13.65 26.07 -6.06
C SER A 166 -12.44 26.05 -5.12
N LEU A 167 -12.66 26.10 -3.80
CA LEU A 167 -11.58 26.03 -2.81
C LEU A 167 -10.76 24.74 -2.90
N VAL A 168 -11.46 23.60 -3.02
CA VAL A 168 -10.81 22.29 -3.16
C VAL A 168 -10.07 22.20 -4.49
N GLN A 169 -10.62 22.75 -5.57
CA GLN A 169 -9.95 22.78 -6.86
C GLN A 169 -8.63 23.58 -6.79
N HIS A 170 -8.65 24.80 -6.24
CA HIS A 170 -7.43 25.60 -6.05
C HIS A 170 -6.37 24.89 -5.19
N MET A 171 -6.80 24.16 -4.17
CA MET A 171 -5.88 23.34 -3.36
C MET A 171 -5.27 22.22 -4.21
N VAL A 172 -6.07 21.48 -4.96
CA VAL A 172 -5.60 20.34 -5.78
C VAL A 172 -4.65 20.82 -6.87
N ASP A 173 -4.96 21.93 -7.54
CA ASP A 173 -4.12 22.51 -8.58
C ASP A 173 -2.75 22.91 -7.99
N TYR A 174 -2.75 23.65 -6.88
CA TYR A 174 -1.51 24.07 -6.22
C TYR A 174 -0.68 22.88 -5.69
N MET A 175 -1.32 21.85 -5.14
CA MET A 175 -0.62 20.63 -4.72
C MET A 175 -0.05 19.85 -5.90
N SER A 176 -0.72 19.86 -7.05
CA SER A 176 -0.24 19.22 -8.28
C SER A 176 1.01 19.93 -8.81
N GLU A 177 1.03 21.27 -8.77
CA GLU A 177 2.24 22.06 -9.10
C GLU A 177 3.42 21.70 -8.18
N ILE A 178 3.20 21.65 -6.86
CA ILE A 178 4.22 21.24 -5.89
C ILE A 178 4.73 19.83 -6.20
N SER A 179 3.83 18.89 -6.47
CA SER A 179 4.17 17.50 -6.77
C SER A 179 4.98 17.38 -8.05
N ASN A 180 4.59 18.09 -9.10
CA ASN A 180 5.33 18.11 -10.38
C ASN A 180 6.74 18.65 -10.17
N LYS A 181 6.88 19.74 -9.41
CA LYS A 181 8.20 20.31 -9.10
C LYS A 181 9.06 19.36 -8.27
N ALA A 182 8.48 18.71 -7.26
CA ALA A 182 9.17 17.72 -6.45
C ALA A 182 9.67 16.55 -7.32
N TYR A 183 8.82 16.06 -8.23
CA TYR A 183 9.16 14.99 -9.15
C TYR A 183 10.31 15.37 -10.08
N GLU A 184 10.31 16.58 -10.64
CA GLU A 184 11.42 17.08 -11.47
C GLU A 184 12.74 17.10 -10.70
N LEU A 185 12.74 17.63 -9.48
CA LEU A 185 13.93 17.70 -8.62
C LEU A 185 14.43 16.30 -8.26
N THR A 186 13.52 15.37 -7.95
CA THR A 186 13.86 13.97 -7.72
C THR A 186 14.48 13.35 -8.98
N ARG A 187 13.87 13.55 -10.16
CA ARG A 187 14.39 13.00 -11.41
C ARG A 187 15.78 13.55 -11.75
N GLN A 188 16.02 14.83 -11.51
CA GLN A 188 17.35 15.43 -11.67
C GLN A 188 18.36 14.83 -10.69
N LYS A 189 17.98 14.69 -9.42
CA LYS A 189 18.86 14.16 -8.37
C LYS A 189 19.24 12.69 -8.60
N PHE A 190 18.33 11.90 -9.17
CA PHE A 190 18.52 10.47 -9.40
C PHE A 190 18.81 10.13 -10.86
N ALA A 191 19.11 11.11 -11.71
CA ALA A 191 19.43 10.88 -13.13
C ALA A 191 20.59 9.90 -13.28
N ASP A 192 21.68 10.07 -12.52
CA ASP A 192 22.88 9.24 -12.65
C ASP A 192 22.62 7.76 -12.29
N PRO A 193 21.99 7.42 -11.14
CA PRO A 193 21.60 6.04 -10.86
C PRO A 193 20.69 5.42 -11.92
N PHE A 194 19.73 6.18 -12.47
CA PHE A 194 18.86 5.65 -13.53
C PHE A 194 19.63 5.38 -14.82
N HIS A 195 20.60 6.23 -15.19
CA HIS A 195 21.47 5.97 -16.35
C HIS A 195 22.35 4.72 -16.17
N GLN A 196 22.82 4.44 -14.95
CA GLN A 196 23.57 3.21 -14.64
C GLN A 196 22.68 1.98 -14.81
N LEU A 197 21.48 2.00 -14.22
CA LEU A 197 20.51 0.91 -14.36
C LEU A 197 20.12 0.66 -15.82
N ASP A 198 19.91 1.72 -16.60
CA ASP A 198 19.59 1.59 -18.03
C ASP A 198 20.75 0.96 -18.82
N ALA A 199 22.00 1.32 -18.49
CA ALA A 199 23.18 0.71 -19.10
C ALA A 199 23.32 -0.78 -18.73
N ASP A 200 23.02 -1.15 -17.49
CA ASP A 200 23.07 -2.54 -17.03
C ASP A 200 21.94 -3.39 -17.65
N ILE A 201 20.75 -2.82 -17.84
CA ILE A 201 19.64 -3.48 -18.56
C ILE A 201 20.02 -3.71 -20.02
N GLN A 202 20.70 -2.75 -20.67
CA GLN A 202 21.11 -2.87 -22.07
C GLN A 202 22.28 -3.84 -22.27
N ASN A 203 23.10 -4.07 -21.24
CA ASN A 203 24.20 -5.03 -21.28
C ASN A 203 24.11 -6.03 -20.11
N PRO A 204 23.22 -7.03 -20.20
CA PRO A 204 23.04 -8.01 -19.12
C PRO A 204 24.29 -8.87 -18.83
N TYR A 205 25.30 -8.83 -19.71
CA TYR A 205 26.56 -9.55 -19.56
C TYR A 205 27.69 -8.73 -18.93
N ARG A 206 27.49 -7.42 -18.67
CA ARG A 206 28.51 -6.58 -18.03
C ARG A 206 28.87 -7.05 -16.62
N ALA A 207 27.87 -7.53 -15.86
CA ALA A 207 28.07 -8.06 -14.52
C ALA A 207 28.81 -9.41 -14.47
N LEU A 208 29.03 -10.09 -15.61
CA LEU A 208 29.73 -11.37 -15.70
C LEU A 208 31.20 -11.22 -16.13
N LEU A 209 31.64 -10.00 -16.48
CA LEU A 209 32.98 -9.74 -17.01
C LEU A 209 33.88 -8.94 -16.05
N GLU A 210 33.39 -8.59 -14.86
CA GLU A 210 34.16 -7.81 -13.86
C GLU A 210 34.64 -8.65 -12.66
N ASP A 211 34.43 -9.97 -12.67
CA ASP A 211 35.14 -10.91 -11.78
C ASP A 211 36.41 -11.40 -12.49
N ASP A 212 37.40 -10.50 -12.63
CA ASP A 212 38.80 -10.85 -12.92
C ASP A 212 39.41 -11.53 -11.67
N ASP A 213 39.08 -12.80 -11.45
CA ASP A 213 40.01 -13.75 -10.86
C ASP A 213 40.53 -14.63 -12.01
N GLU A 214 41.85 -14.59 -12.20
CA GLU A 214 42.62 -15.27 -13.25
C GLU A 214 42.50 -16.81 -13.21
N ASP A 215 41.34 -17.36 -13.58
CA ASP A 215 41.24 -18.78 -13.89
C ASP A 215 40.96 -18.97 -15.37
N GLU A 216 42.03 -19.32 -16.08
CA GLU A 216 42.09 -19.86 -17.43
C GLU A 216 41.23 -21.15 -17.55
N TYR A 217 39.90 -20.99 -17.60
CA TYR A 217 39.00 -22.08 -17.94
C TYR A 217 38.79 -22.13 -19.46
N LYS A 218 39.38 -23.16 -20.07
CA LYS A 218 39.18 -23.55 -21.47
C LYS A 218 37.70 -23.50 -21.87
N LEU A 219 37.42 -22.62 -22.83
CA LEU A 219 36.14 -22.50 -23.53
C LEU A 219 35.98 -23.60 -24.59
N ASP A 220 36.12 -24.86 -24.18
CA ASP A 220 36.04 -26.03 -25.07
C ASP A 220 34.98 -27.01 -24.57
N ALA A 221 33.73 -26.58 -24.44
CA ALA A 221 32.53 -27.44 -24.47
C ALA A 221 31.28 -26.63 -24.12
N PHE A 222 30.67 -25.93 -25.07
CA PHE A 222 29.22 -25.68 -25.04
C PHE A 222 28.76 -25.21 -26.43
N LEU A 223 28.86 -26.12 -27.39
CA LEU A 223 28.13 -26.04 -28.66
C LEU A 223 27.57 -27.43 -28.93
N ASP A 224 26.33 -27.68 -28.51
CA ASP A 224 25.35 -28.41 -29.32
C ASP A 224 23.90 -28.28 -28.78
N ASP A 225 23.44 -27.04 -28.52
CA ASP A 225 22.01 -26.79 -28.22
C ASP A 225 21.18 -26.58 -29.50
N THR A 226 21.70 -27.02 -30.65
CA THR A 226 20.97 -26.99 -31.92
C THR A 226 19.87 -28.05 -31.98
N GLU A 227 20.07 -29.21 -31.35
CA GLU A 227 19.08 -30.29 -31.28
C GLU A 227 17.85 -29.88 -30.43
N LEU A 228 18.07 -29.11 -29.36
CA LEU A 228 17.00 -28.68 -28.45
C LEU A 228 16.12 -27.57 -29.06
N LEU A 229 16.71 -26.73 -29.92
CA LEU A 229 15.97 -25.70 -30.66
C LEU A 229 15.07 -26.32 -31.74
N GLU A 230 15.53 -27.36 -32.42
CA GLU A 230 14.75 -28.09 -33.44
C GLU A 230 13.54 -28.82 -32.80
N GLU A 231 13.72 -29.36 -31.58
CA GLU A 231 12.65 -30.02 -30.83
C GLU A 231 11.55 -29.03 -30.39
N ILE A 232 11.93 -27.82 -29.96
CA ILE A 232 10.98 -26.76 -29.60
C ILE A 232 10.18 -26.28 -30.82
N GLU A 233 10.82 -26.20 -31.99
CA GLU A 233 10.16 -25.74 -33.22
C GLU A 233 9.17 -26.78 -33.76
N ASN A 234 9.50 -28.07 -33.66
CA ASN A 234 8.58 -29.16 -33.95
C ASN A 234 7.36 -29.18 -33.02
N GLN A 235 7.54 -28.96 -31.71
CA GLN A 235 6.42 -28.90 -30.76
C GLN A 235 5.47 -27.71 -31.04
N LYS A 236 6.02 -26.56 -31.43
CA LYS A 236 5.20 -25.39 -31.84
C LYS A 236 4.35 -25.70 -33.08
N THR A 237 4.92 -26.43 -34.03
CA THR A 237 4.21 -26.82 -35.26
C THR A 237 3.03 -27.75 -34.95
N GLN A 238 3.24 -28.79 -34.15
CA GLN A 238 2.17 -29.72 -33.72
C GLN A 238 1.04 -29.01 -32.96
N LEU A 239 1.37 -28.06 -32.07
CA LEU A 239 0.35 -27.28 -31.35
C LEU A 239 -0.46 -26.37 -32.28
N SER A 240 0.15 -25.87 -33.35
CA SER A 240 -0.54 -25.04 -34.34
C SER A 240 -1.55 -25.86 -35.17
N GLU A 241 -1.24 -27.12 -35.49
CA GLU A 241 -2.12 -28.05 -36.21
C GLU A 241 -3.33 -28.44 -35.36
N ILE A 242 -3.12 -28.80 -34.09
CA ILE A 242 -4.20 -29.11 -33.13
C ILE A 242 -5.16 -27.91 -33.00
N ARG A 243 -4.61 -26.69 -32.95
CA ARG A 243 -5.43 -25.46 -32.89
C ARG A 243 -6.23 -25.24 -34.16
N HIS A 244 -5.72 -25.64 -35.31
CA HIS A 244 -6.41 -25.49 -36.60
C HIS A 244 -7.54 -26.51 -36.76
N GLU A 245 -7.36 -27.76 -36.31
CA GLU A 245 -8.40 -28.78 -36.29
C GLU A 245 -9.57 -28.39 -35.37
N PHE A 246 -9.26 -27.90 -34.16
CA PHE A 246 -10.27 -27.46 -33.20
C PHE A 246 -11.15 -26.31 -33.73
N ASN A 247 -10.58 -25.43 -34.56
CA ASN A 247 -11.31 -24.34 -35.20
C ASN A 247 -12.18 -24.78 -36.41
N GLN A 248 -11.84 -25.88 -37.07
CA GLN A 248 -12.67 -26.40 -38.19
C GLN A 248 -13.91 -27.15 -37.67
N ASP A 249 -13.79 -27.90 -36.58
CA ASP A 249 -14.92 -28.62 -35.98
C ASP A 249 -15.96 -27.70 -35.34
N THR A 250 -15.52 -26.56 -34.78
CA THR A 250 -16.41 -25.56 -34.17
C THR A 250 -17.19 -24.70 -35.18
N LEU A 251 -16.70 -24.59 -36.42
CA LEU A 251 -17.40 -23.94 -37.54
C LEU A 251 -18.32 -24.90 -38.32
N GLY A 252 -18.01 -26.20 -38.36
CA GLY A 252 -18.84 -27.22 -39.01
C GLY A 252 -20.12 -27.59 -38.26
N GLN A 253 -20.12 -27.51 -36.92
CA GLN A 253 -21.30 -27.87 -36.11
C GLN A 253 -22.31 -26.74 -35.90
N ASN A 254 -21.93 -25.47 -36.12
CA ASN A 254 -22.83 -24.31 -35.93
C ASN A 254 -23.73 -23.97 -37.13
N ILE A 255 -23.51 -24.56 -38.31
CA ILE A 255 -24.35 -24.32 -39.50
C ILE A 255 -25.56 -25.28 -39.56
N ASN A 256 -25.50 -26.43 -38.89
CA ASN A 256 -26.58 -27.42 -38.93
C ASN A 256 -27.65 -27.25 -37.85
N HIS A 257 -27.38 -26.53 -36.76
CA HIS A 257 -28.37 -26.29 -35.69
C HIS A 257 -29.32 -25.10 -35.93
N ALA A 258 -29.06 -24.25 -36.93
CA ALA A 258 -29.94 -23.12 -37.28
C ALA A 258 -31.10 -23.49 -38.22
N ARG A 259 -31.22 -24.75 -38.67
CA ARG A 259 -32.22 -25.17 -39.68
C ARG A 259 -33.35 -26.08 -39.19
N THR A 260 -33.33 -26.54 -37.95
CA THR A 260 -34.45 -27.32 -37.39
C THR A 260 -35.06 -26.58 -36.21
N GLY A 261 -36.00 -25.69 -36.54
CA GLY A 261 -36.93 -25.14 -35.57
C GLY A 261 -37.79 -26.27 -34.98
N THR A 262 -37.60 -26.55 -33.69
CA THR A 262 -38.55 -27.34 -32.91
C THR A 262 -38.75 -26.65 -31.57
N LYS A 263 -39.93 -26.05 -31.44
CA LYS A 263 -40.52 -25.63 -30.17
C LYS A 263 -40.57 -26.84 -29.24
N ILE A 264 -39.94 -26.76 -28.07
CA ILE A 264 -40.29 -27.64 -26.96
C ILE A 264 -40.73 -26.75 -25.80
N HIS A 265 -42.03 -26.82 -25.58
CA HIS A 265 -42.78 -26.19 -24.52
C HIS A 265 -42.89 -27.20 -23.37
N GLY A 266 -42.59 -26.79 -22.14
CA GLY A 266 -43.18 -27.38 -20.95
C GLY A 266 -42.33 -28.39 -20.15
N GLN A 267 -42.44 -28.21 -18.84
CA GLN A 267 -42.27 -29.19 -17.76
C GLN A 267 -40.85 -29.49 -17.26
N THR A 268 -40.44 -28.75 -16.23
CA THR A 268 -39.87 -29.33 -15.00
C THR A 268 -39.97 -28.32 -13.85
N GLN A 269 -41.17 -28.25 -13.25
CA GLN A 269 -41.32 -27.91 -11.84
C GLN A 269 -41.75 -29.20 -11.14
N GLN A 270 -40.85 -29.80 -10.37
CA GLN A 270 -41.10 -30.53 -9.11
C GLN A 270 -39.84 -31.32 -8.75
N GLN A 271 -39.66 -31.48 -7.44
CA GLN A 271 -38.60 -32.23 -6.75
C GLN A 271 -37.34 -31.41 -6.43
N LEU A 272 -37.37 -30.74 -5.29
CA LEU A 272 -36.49 -31.02 -4.14
C LEU A 272 -36.94 -30.17 -2.95
N ARG A 273 -38.10 -30.53 -2.40
CA ARG A 273 -38.35 -30.41 -0.96
C ARG A 273 -38.20 -31.82 -0.41
N LEU A 274 -37.36 -31.96 0.62
CA LEU A 274 -37.20 -33.07 1.57
C LEU A 274 -35.72 -33.43 1.75
N PHE A 275 -35.01 -32.58 2.48
CA PHE A 275 -34.11 -33.02 3.55
C PHE A 275 -34.22 -31.97 4.66
N GLY A 276 -35.03 -32.29 5.66
CA GLY A 276 -35.06 -31.60 6.94
C GLY A 276 -34.78 -32.63 8.02
N GLN A 277 -33.88 -32.28 8.94
CA GLN A 277 -34.04 -32.35 10.40
C GLN A 277 -32.76 -31.80 11.05
#